data_AF-A0A8T4D933-F1
#
_entry.id   AF-A0A8T4D933-F1
#
_cell.length_a   1.000
_cell.length_b   1.000
_cell.length_c   1.000
_cell.angle_alpha   90.00
_cell.angle_beta   90.00
_cell.angle_gamma   90.00
#
_symmetry.space_group_name_H-M   'P 1'
#
loop_
_entity.id
_entity.type
_entity.pdbx_description
1 polymer ?
#
loop_
_entity_poly.entity_id
_entity_poly.type
_entity_poly.pdbx_seq_one_letter_code
_entity_poly.pdbx_strand_id
1 'polypeptide(L)' 'MKIIAIIVVVLIALFFLLPILSGNAPIPEDMSASQIGSFIGGFFRYWIDALRSAFGAE' A
#
# COMPACT_ATOMS: atom_id res chain seq x y z
N MET A 1 -5.18 23.12 -11.91
CA MET A 1 -4.60 22.17 -12.91
C MET A 1 -3.27 21.58 -12.44
N LYS A 2 -2.16 22.34 -12.39
CA LYS A 2 -0.83 21.80 -12.03
C LYS A 2 -0.73 21.24 -10.60
N ILE A 3 -1.25 21.98 -9.61
CA ILE A 3 -1.21 21.55 -8.19
C ILE A 3 -2.03 20.28 -7.95
N ILE A 4 -3.21 20.18 -8.58
CA ILE A 4 -4.06 18.98 -8.46
C ILE A 4 -3.33 17.75 -9.00
N ALA A 5 -2.65 17.87 -10.15
CA ALA A 5 -1.87 16.78 -10.71
C ALA A 5 -0.72 16.35 -9.78
N ILE A 6 -0.01 17.30 -9.17
CA ILE A 6 1.04 16.99 -8.19
C ILE A 6 0.47 16.24 -6.98
N ILE A 7 -0.64 16.71 -6.42
CA ILE A 7 -1.29 16.06 -5.27
C ILE A 7 -1.67 14.62 -5.62
N VAL A 8 -2.27 14.40 -6.79
CA VAL A 8 -2.65 13.05 -7.24
C VAL A 8 -1.44 12.14 -7.39
N VAL A 9 -0.35 12.62 -8.00
CA VAL A 9 0.89 11.83 -8.14
C VAL A 9 1.47 11.46 -6.78
N VAL A 10 1.51 12.41 -5.84
CA VAL A 10 1.99 12.16 -4.48
C VAL A 10 1.12 11.13 -3.77
N LEU A 11 -0.21 11.25 -3.87
CA LEU A 11 -1.13 10.28 -3.25
C LEU A 11 -0.98 8.88 -3.83
N ILE A 12 -0.83 8.75 -5.16
CA ILE A 12 -0.59 7.46 -5.81
C ILE A 12 0.76 6.89 -5.34
N ALA A 13 1.81 7.69 -5.29
CA ALA A 13 3.11 7.25 -4.81
C ALA A 13 3.03 6.76 -3.36
N LEU A 14 2.39 7.51 -2.46
CA LEU A 14 2.19 7.09 -1.08
C LEU A 14 1.34 5.81 -0.98
N PHE A 15 0.31 5.69 -1.82
CA PHE A 15 -0.56 4.51 -1.83
C PHE A 15 0.23 3.21 -2.09
N PHE A 16 1.25 3.26 -2.95
CA PHE A 16 2.10 2.10 -3.22
C PHE A 16 3.29 1.96 -2.27
N LEU A 17 3.93 3.07 -1.90
CA LEU A 17 5.16 3.04 -1.12
C LEU A 17 4.92 2.68 0.34
N LEU A 18 3.81 3.11 0.95
CA LEU A 18 3.57 2.90 2.38
C LEU A 18 3.46 1.41 2.78
N PRO A 19 2.71 0.54 2.05
CA PRO A 19 2.72 -0.91 2.30
C PRO A 19 4.11 -1.55 2.16
N ILE A 20 4.94 -1.06 1.23
CA ILE A 20 6.28 -1.59 0.97
C ILE A 20 7.24 -1.19 2.10
N LEU A 21 7.27 0.10 2.43
CA LEU A 21 8.18 0.66 3.45
C LEU A 21 7.84 0.19 4.86
N SER A 22 6.59 -0.22 5.12
CA SER A 22 6.17 -0.81 6.40
C SER A 22 6.52 -2.30 6.53
N GLY A 23 7.00 -2.94 5.45
CA GLY A 23 7.28 -4.37 5.43
C GLY A 23 6.05 -5.27 5.33
N ASN A 24 4.85 -4.69 5.22
CA ASN A 24 3.61 -5.45 5.07
C ASN A 24 3.45 -6.03 3.65
N ALA A 25 3.98 -5.36 2.63
CA ALA A 25 3.97 -5.82 1.24
C ALA A 25 5.39 -5.79 0.65
N PRO A 26 6.29 -6.70 1.07
CA PRO A 26 7.65 -6.75 0.55
C PRO A 26 7.62 -7.03 -0.97
N ILE A 27 8.49 -6.35 -1.71
CA ILE A 27 8.60 -6.56 -3.15
C ILE A 27 9.02 -8.02 -3.42
N PRO A 28 8.28 -8.77 -4.23
CA PRO A 28 8.65 -10.14 -4.61
C PRO A 28 10.05 -10.20 -5.21
N GLU A 29 10.85 -11.17 -4.78
CA GLU A 29 12.15 -11.50 -5.38
C GLU A 29 11.96 -12.30 -6.68
N ASP A 30 10.87 -13.06 -6.77
CA ASP A 30 10.48 -13.80 -7.97
C ASP A 30 8.99 -13.64 -8.29
N MET A 31 8.60 -14.07 -9.49
CA MET A 31 7.20 -14.04 -9.95
C MET A 31 6.44 -15.31 -9.57
N SER A 32 6.86 -16.02 -8.52
CA SER A 32 6.12 -17.19 -8.06
C SER A 32 4.75 -16.78 -7.53
N ALA A 33 3.74 -17.63 -7.75
CA ALA A 33 2.38 -17.37 -7.30
C ALA A 33 2.30 -17.13 -5.78
N SER A 34 3.17 -17.79 -5.00
CA SER A 34 3.25 -17.62 -3.56
C SER A 34 3.74 -16.22 -3.16
N GLN A 35 4.82 -15.73 -3.78
CA GLN A 35 5.34 -14.39 -3.48
C GLN A 35 4.39 -13.29 -3.96
N ILE A 36 3.80 -13.43 -5.15
CA ILE A 36 2.79 -12.50 -5.65
C ILE A 36 1.57 -12.47 -4.72
N GLY A 37 1.08 -13.64 -4.29
CA GLY A 37 -0.04 -13.73 -3.35
C GLY A 37 0.27 -13.08 -2.00
N SER A 38 1.49 -13.28 -1.49
CA SER A 38 1.96 -12.63 -0.26
C SER A 38 2.03 -11.11 -0.41
N PHE A 39 2.60 -10.60 -1.50
CA PHE A 39 2.65 -9.16 -1.79
C PHE A 39 1.26 -8.54 -1.87
N ILE A 40 0.35 -9.12 -2.68
CA ILE A 40 -1.02 -8.61 -2.84
C ILE A 40 -1.76 -8.67 -1.50
N GLY A 41 -1.72 -9.81 -0.80
CA GLY A 41 -2.41 -9.98 0.48
C GLY A 41 -1.90 -9.02 1.55
N GLY A 42 -0.57 -8.84 1.63
CA GLY A 42 0.08 -7.88 2.51
C GLY A 42 -0.29 -6.44 2.20
N PHE A 43 -0.37 -6.09 0.91
CA PHE A 43 -0.80 -4.78 0.44
C PHE A 43 -2.23 -4.46 0.89
N PHE A 44 -3.17 -5.39 0.68
CA PHE A 44 -4.56 -5.22 1.12
C PHE A 44 -4.67 -5.14 2.64
N ARG A 45 -3.94 -5.98 3.37
CA ARG A 45 -3.94 -5.98 4.84
C ARG A 45 -3.48 -4.64 5.40
N TYR A 46 -2.39 -4.07 4.88
CA TYR A 46 -1.91 -2.73 5.28
C TYR A 46 -3.02 -1.68 5.22
N TRP A 47 -3.74 -1.60 4.10
CA TRP A 47 -4.77 -0.59 3.93
C TRP A 47 -6.00 -0.84 4.82
N ILE A 48 -6.40 -2.10 5.00
CA ILE A 48 -7.48 -2.44 5.94
C ILE A 48 -7.10 -2.00 7.36
N ASP A 49 -5.89 -2.31 7.82
CA ASP A 49 -5.43 -1.96 9.16
C ASP A 49 -5.26 -0.45 9.32
N ALA A 50 -4.73 0.24 8.31
CA ALA A 50 -4.62 1.70 8.30
C ALA A 50 -5.99 2.39 8.35
N LEU A 51 -6.96 1.92 7.56
CA LEU A 51 -8.33 2.44 7.58
C LEU A 51 -9.02 2.16 8.91
N ARG A 52 -8.82 0.96 9.49
CA ARG A 52 -9.32 0.65 10.84
C ARG A 52 -8.70 1.55 11.89
N SER A 53 -7.41 1.83 11.82
CA SER A 53 -6.75 2.74 12.75
C SER A 53 -7.21 4.20 12.56
N ALA A 54 -7.51 4.62 11.34
CA ALA A 54 -7.90 6.00 11.05
C ALA A 54 -9.39 6.28 11.32
N PHE A 55 -10.25 5.27 11.11
CA PHE A 55 -11.71 5.42 11.14
C PHE A 55 -12.40 4.53 12.18
N GLY A 56 -11.69 3.59 12.79
CA GLY A 56 -12.16 2.87 13.96
C GLY A 56 -12.13 3.82 15.15
N ALA A 57 -13.32 4.29 15.54
CA ALA A 57 -13.52 4.82 16.89
C ALA A 57 -13.15 3.72 17.89
N GLU A 58 -12.43 4.08 18.95
CA GLU A 58 -12.11 3.21 20.09
C GLU A 58 -13.36 2.49 20.63
#